data_AF-A0A9X3HA86-F1
#
_entry.id   AF-A0A9X3HA86-F1
#
_cell.length_a   1.000
_cell.length_b   1.000
_cell.length_c   1.000
_cell.angle_alpha   90.00
_cell.angle_beta   90.00
_cell.angle_gamma   90.00
#
_symmetry.space_group_name_H-M   'P 1'
#
loop_
_entity.id
_entity.type
_entity.pdbx_description
1 polymer ?
#
loop_
_entity_poly.entity_id
_entity_poly.type
_entity_poly.pdbx_seq_one_letter_code
_entity_poly.pdbx_strand_id
1 'polypeptide(L)'
;MAKKYYVVKVGKSVGIYNNWEDCKKQVTGFSGAIYKSFQTLEEAKEYLNNENIEVKSSGFNLEDIAEDEIVAYVDGSYKKDTLEYGYGVVLILKDEVIELFGKGENPEVAKSRNVTGELFGSIRAIGEAIKLKKKKITVFYDYQGISSWANGEWKCNLPLTIGYRDKIKDFRKEIEILFVKVKAHSNDKYNDLADHLAKKSLGIEK
;
A
#
# COMPACT_ATOMS: atom_id res chain seq x y z
N MET A 1 3.58 15.74 -32.65
CA MET A 1 3.13 15.26 -31.31
C MET A 1 4.00 15.93 -30.26
N ALA A 2 3.43 16.45 -29.18
CA ALA A 2 4.24 17.04 -28.10
C ALA A 2 5.11 15.95 -27.45
N LYS A 3 6.40 16.25 -27.23
CA LYS A 3 7.33 15.33 -26.55
C LYS A 3 6.81 15.12 -25.12
N LYS A 4 6.64 13.86 -24.71
CA LYS A 4 6.21 13.48 -23.36
C LYS A 4 7.28 12.63 -22.70
N TYR A 5 7.42 12.78 -21.40
CA TYR A 5 8.26 11.93 -20.56
C TYR A 5 7.37 10.97 -19.80
N TYR A 6 7.70 9.68 -19.79
CA TYR A 6 6.93 8.65 -19.11
C TYR A 6 7.75 8.16 -17.93
N VAL A 7 7.22 8.29 -16.73
CA VAL A 7 7.87 7.79 -15.53
C VAL A 7 7.27 6.44 -15.19
N VAL A 8 8.10 5.44 -15.02
CA VAL A 8 7.75 4.17 -14.39
C VAL A 8 8.25 4.28 -12.97
N LYS A 9 7.32 4.44 -12.04
CA LYS A 9 7.58 4.55 -10.62
C LYS A 9 7.59 3.18 -9.96
N VAL A 10 6.78 2.27 -10.50
CA VAL A 10 6.69 0.86 -10.14
C VAL A 10 6.54 0.08 -11.44
N GLY A 11 7.40 -0.90 -11.66
CA GLY A 11 7.50 -1.62 -12.92
C GLY A 11 8.79 -2.44 -12.95
N LYS A 12 9.03 -3.14 -14.06
CA LYS A 12 10.22 -3.97 -14.28
C LYS A 12 11.51 -3.18 -14.16
N SER A 13 11.49 -1.95 -14.67
CA SER A 13 12.59 -1.00 -14.56
C SER A 13 12.01 0.36 -14.21
N VAL A 14 12.37 0.84 -13.02
CA VAL A 14 11.97 2.15 -12.50
C VAL A 14 12.84 3.21 -13.16
N GLY A 15 12.23 4.26 -13.72
CA GLY A 15 12.96 5.26 -14.49
C GLY A 15 12.09 6.20 -15.32
N ILE A 16 12.73 7.08 -16.07
CA ILE A 16 12.10 8.02 -17.01
C ILE A 16 12.40 7.58 -18.45
N TYR A 17 11.35 7.45 -19.25
CA TYR A 17 11.38 7.03 -20.64
C TYR A 17 10.92 8.18 -21.54
N ASN A 18 11.55 8.31 -22.70
CA ASN A 18 11.25 9.39 -23.67
C ASN A 18 10.09 9.06 -24.61
N ASN A 19 9.55 7.84 -24.55
CA ASN A 19 8.45 7.39 -25.40
C ASN A 19 7.58 6.35 -24.66
N TRP A 20 6.37 6.15 -25.17
CA TRP A 20 5.40 5.22 -24.59
C TRP A 20 5.81 3.77 -24.77
N GLU A 21 6.42 3.39 -25.90
CA GLU A 21 6.75 1.98 -26.18
C GLU A 21 7.75 1.42 -25.18
N ASP A 22 8.77 2.20 -24.80
CA ASP A 22 9.77 1.78 -23.83
C ASP A 22 9.22 1.77 -22.40
N CYS A 23 8.40 2.75 -22.03
CA CYS A 23 7.65 2.73 -20.77
C CYS A 23 6.74 1.51 -20.70
N LYS A 24 5.98 1.25 -21.76
CA LYS A 24 5.03 0.14 -21.88
C LYS A 24 5.71 -1.20 -21.62
N LYS A 25 6.92 -1.43 -22.16
CA LYS A 25 7.69 -2.66 -21.90
C LYS A 25 7.99 -2.88 -20.41
N GLN A 26 8.11 -1.81 -19.63
CA GLN A 26 8.40 -1.90 -18.19
C GLN A 26 7.17 -2.08 -17.32
N VAL A 27 6.00 -1.68 -17.79
CA VAL A 27 4.76 -1.73 -17.00
C VAL A 27 3.85 -2.87 -17.42
N THR A 28 3.97 -3.33 -18.67
CA THR A 28 3.20 -4.46 -19.19
C THR A 28 3.76 -5.74 -18.62
N GLY A 29 2.93 -6.58 -18.01
CA GLY A 29 3.40 -7.79 -17.36
C GLY A 29 4.04 -7.54 -15.99
N PHE A 30 3.73 -6.42 -15.34
CA PHE A 30 4.22 -6.08 -13.99
C PHE A 30 3.04 -5.63 -13.12
N SER A 31 2.70 -6.40 -12.09
CA SER A 31 1.52 -6.14 -11.25
C SER A 31 1.70 -4.88 -10.43
N GLY A 32 0.64 -4.09 -10.37
CA GLY A 32 0.69 -2.83 -9.64
C GLY A 32 1.70 -1.86 -10.24
N ALA A 33 2.02 -1.99 -11.54
CA ALA A 33 2.86 -1.02 -12.22
C ALA A 33 2.23 0.36 -12.13
N ILE A 34 3.03 1.33 -11.71
CA ILE A 34 2.65 2.72 -11.58
C ILE A 34 3.49 3.51 -12.54
N TYR A 35 2.80 4.13 -13.48
CA TYR A 35 3.43 5.00 -14.44
C TYR A 35 2.57 6.21 -14.72
N LYS A 36 3.23 7.30 -15.10
CA LYS A 36 2.56 8.56 -15.44
C LYS A 36 3.37 9.32 -16.50
N SER A 37 2.67 10.00 -17.40
CA SER A 37 3.30 10.85 -18.41
C SER A 37 3.29 12.32 -17.98
N PHE A 38 4.38 13.03 -18.27
CA PHE A 38 4.60 14.44 -17.97
C PHE A 38 5.00 15.22 -19.23
N GLN A 39 4.80 16.53 -19.20
CA GLN A 39 5.20 17.40 -20.31
C GLN A 39 6.66 17.82 -20.21
N THR A 40 7.20 17.93 -18.99
CA THR A 40 8.59 18.33 -18.75
C THR A 40 9.41 17.22 -18.09
N LEU A 41 10.73 17.28 -18.25
CA LEU A 41 11.65 16.35 -17.61
C LEU A 41 11.78 16.64 -16.11
N GLU A 42 11.65 17.90 -15.68
CA GLU A 42 11.64 18.24 -14.25
C GLU A 42 10.48 17.58 -13.51
N GLU A 43 9.24 17.71 -14.01
CA GLU A 43 8.06 17.08 -13.40
C GLU A 43 8.22 15.55 -13.33
N ALA A 44 8.81 14.95 -14.38
CA ALA A 44 9.08 13.52 -14.42
C ALA A 44 10.11 13.09 -13.35
N LYS A 45 11.18 13.89 -13.14
CA LYS A 45 12.18 13.63 -12.10
C LYS A 45 11.61 13.80 -10.70
N GLU A 46 10.81 14.85 -10.47
CA GLU A 46 10.14 15.05 -9.19
C GLU A 46 9.21 13.88 -8.86
N TYR A 47 8.40 13.44 -9.81
CA TYR A 47 7.53 12.28 -9.61
C TYR A 47 8.35 11.00 -9.37
N LEU A 48 9.46 10.79 -10.08
CA LEU A 48 10.35 9.63 -9.87
C LEU A 48 11.06 9.64 -8.51
N ASN A 49 11.29 10.81 -7.92
CA ASN A 49 11.93 10.94 -6.62
C ASN A 49 10.94 10.97 -5.44
N ASN A 50 9.67 11.27 -5.69
CA ASN A 50 8.65 11.36 -4.64
C ASN A 50 8.13 9.98 -4.20
N GLU A 51 8.42 9.53 -2.99
CA GLU A 51 8.00 8.21 -2.50
C GLU A 51 6.47 8.07 -2.33
N ASN A 52 5.70 9.16 -2.39
CA ASN A 52 4.25 9.13 -2.32
C ASN A 52 3.62 8.98 -3.70
N ILE A 53 2.98 7.83 -3.93
CA ILE A 53 2.34 7.51 -5.20
C ILE A 53 0.82 7.51 -5.03
N GLU A 54 0.14 8.51 -5.60
CA GLU A 54 -1.32 8.48 -5.76
C GLU A 54 -1.69 7.76 -7.06
N VAL A 55 -2.42 6.64 -6.97
CA VAL A 55 -2.80 5.80 -8.12
C VAL A 55 -4.30 5.88 -8.36
N LYS A 56 -4.69 5.92 -9.65
CA LYS A 56 -6.03 5.51 -10.10
C LYS A 56 -5.95 4.01 -10.42
N SER A 57 -6.58 3.17 -9.59
CA SER A 57 -6.63 1.70 -9.71
C SER A 57 -7.23 1.23 -11.04
N SER A 58 -6.45 1.23 -12.11
CA SER A 58 -6.88 0.68 -13.39
C SER A 58 -5.72 -0.08 -14.02
N GLY A 59 -5.52 -1.34 -13.62
CA GLY A 59 -4.59 -2.24 -14.31
C GLY A 59 -3.93 -3.34 -13.48
N PHE A 60 -4.44 -3.74 -12.32
CA PHE A 60 -3.86 -4.84 -11.55
C PHE A 60 -4.31 -6.20 -12.10
N ASN A 61 -3.41 -6.96 -12.72
CA ASN A 61 -3.62 -8.38 -13.07
C ASN A 61 -2.86 -9.26 -12.08
N LEU A 62 -3.39 -10.45 -11.77
CA LEU A 62 -2.78 -11.41 -10.84
C LEU A 62 -1.57 -12.11 -11.46
N GLU A 63 -1.61 -12.29 -12.78
CA GLU A 63 -0.59 -12.99 -13.56
C GLU A 63 0.73 -12.23 -13.65
N ASP A 64 0.72 -10.94 -13.29
CA ASP A 64 1.86 -10.05 -13.41
C ASP A 64 2.69 -9.97 -12.09
N ILE A 65 2.30 -10.71 -11.04
CA ILE A 65 2.99 -10.75 -9.74
C ILE A 65 4.12 -11.79 -9.84
N ALA A 66 5.36 -11.36 -9.60
CA ALA A 66 6.47 -12.29 -9.55
C ALA A 66 6.38 -13.23 -8.34
N GLU A 67 6.98 -14.41 -8.44
CA GLU A 67 6.97 -15.43 -7.38
C GLU A 67 7.49 -14.91 -6.03
N ASP A 68 8.42 -13.97 -6.05
CA ASP A 68 9.04 -13.34 -4.88
C ASP A 68 8.45 -11.97 -4.50
N GLU A 69 7.38 -11.55 -5.17
CA GLU A 69 6.63 -10.35 -4.86
C GLU A 69 5.27 -10.68 -4.23
N ILE A 70 4.73 -9.72 -3.49
CA ILE A 70 3.38 -9.79 -2.91
C ILE A 70 2.76 -8.40 -2.88
N VAL A 71 1.46 -8.35 -3.11
CA VAL A 71 0.68 -7.11 -3.05
C VAL A 71 -0.28 -7.20 -1.88
N ALA A 72 -0.43 -6.13 -1.12
CA ALA A 72 -1.32 -6.07 0.02
C ALA A 72 -2.27 -4.88 -0.11
N TYR A 73 -3.56 -5.11 0.08
CA TYR A 73 -4.52 -4.04 0.35
C TYR A 73 -4.82 -4.03 1.84
N VAL A 74 -4.78 -2.85 2.46
CA VAL A 74 -5.02 -2.70 3.89
C VAL A 74 -6.07 -1.63 4.15
N ASP A 75 -6.95 -1.92 5.10
CA ASP A 75 -7.97 -0.98 5.57
C ASP A 75 -8.20 -1.16 7.08
N GLY A 76 -8.74 -0.13 7.72
CA GLY A 76 -9.01 -0.05 9.14
C GLY A 76 -10.44 0.36 9.44
N SER A 77 -11.04 -0.24 10.47
CA SER A 77 -12.37 0.10 10.95
C SER A 77 -12.35 0.41 12.44
N TYR A 78 -13.38 1.09 12.94
CA TYR A 78 -13.49 1.47 14.34
C TYR A 78 -14.94 1.43 14.82
N LYS A 79 -15.17 0.77 15.96
CA LYS A 79 -16.47 0.66 16.61
C LYS A 79 -16.50 1.55 17.85
N LYS A 80 -17.27 2.63 17.78
CA LYS A 80 -17.37 3.63 18.87
C LYS A 80 -17.93 3.05 20.16
N ASP A 81 -18.87 2.12 20.06
CA ASP A 81 -19.60 1.58 21.22
C ASP A 81 -18.71 0.73 22.12
N THR A 82 -17.78 -0.01 21.52
CA THR A 82 -16.86 -0.91 22.22
C THR A 82 -15.43 -0.36 22.33
N LEU A 83 -15.16 0.79 21.70
CA LEU A 83 -13.82 1.38 21.57
C LEU A 83 -12.80 0.46 20.90
N GLU A 84 -13.27 -0.46 20.07
CA GLU A 84 -12.44 -1.42 19.34
C GLU A 84 -12.03 -0.87 17.97
N TYR A 85 -10.81 -1.18 17.56
CA TYR A 85 -10.36 -1.00 16.17
C TYR A 85 -10.15 -2.35 15.51
N GLY A 86 -10.45 -2.40 14.22
CA GLY A 86 -10.34 -3.58 13.36
C GLY A 86 -9.43 -3.29 12.18
N TYR A 87 -8.80 -4.30 11.64
CA TYR A 87 -8.03 -4.22 10.41
C TYR A 87 -8.41 -5.34 9.46
N GLY A 88 -8.37 -5.03 8.17
CA GLY A 88 -8.52 -5.97 7.08
C GLY A 88 -7.29 -5.90 6.18
N VAL A 89 -6.82 -7.06 5.73
CA VAL A 89 -5.70 -7.21 4.82
C VAL A 89 -6.06 -8.23 3.76
N VAL A 90 -5.88 -7.86 2.50
CA VAL A 90 -5.94 -8.79 1.37
C VAL A 90 -4.55 -8.90 0.79
N LEU A 91 -3.91 -10.05 1.00
CA LEU A 91 -2.63 -10.39 0.42
C LEU A 91 -2.86 -11.10 -0.90
N ILE A 92 -2.17 -10.65 -1.94
CA ILE A 92 -2.30 -11.16 -3.27
C ILE A 92 -0.94 -11.67 -3.70
N LEU A 93 -0.87 -12.98 -3.87
CA LEU A 93 0.25 -13.70 -4.44
C LEU A 93 -0.10 -14.10 -5.88
N LYS A 94 0.90 -14.58 -6.61
CA LYS A 94 0.74 -15.04 -7.99
C LYS A 94 -0.36 -16.10 -8.17
N ASP A 95 -0.42 -17.07 -7.27
CA ASP A 95 -1.32 -18.23 -7.39
C ASP A 95 -2.49 -18.21 -6.39
N GLU A 96 -2.48 -17.28 -5.43
CA GLU A 96 -3.48 -17.25 -4.35
C GLU A 96 -3.77 -15.85 -3.81
N VAL A 97 -4.94 -15.70 -3.21
CA VAL A 97 -5.34 -14.53 -2.43
C VAL A 97 -5.57 -14.99 -0.99
N ILE A 98 -4.88 -14.35 -0.04
CA ILE A 98 -4.98 -14.63 1.39
C ILE A 98 -5.67 -13.45 2.07
N GLU A 99 -6.78 -13.73 2.76
CA GLU A 99 -7.51 -12.76 3.55
C GLU A 99 -7.11 -12.85 5.02
N LEU A 100 -6.72 -11.73 5.62
CA LEU A 100 -6.40 -11.64 7.04
C LEU A 100 -7.19 -10.50 7.66
N PHE A 101 -7.69 -10.71 8.86
CA PHE A 101 -8.35 -9.66 9.63
C PHE A 101 -8.19 -9.91 11.11
N GLY A 102 -8.33 -8.86 11.89
CA GLY A 102 -8.23 -8.94 13.34
C GLY A 102 -8.66 -7.64 13.98
N LYS A 103 -8.75 -7.65 15.30
CA LYS A 103 -9.16 -6.49 16.09
C LYS A 103 -8.26 -6.29 17.30
N GLY A 104 -8.34 -5.11 17.88
CA GLY A 104 -7.68 -4.76 19.14
C GLY A 104 -8.51 -3.80 19.98
N GLU A 105 -8.25 -3.82 21.28
CA GLU A 105 -9.04 -3.11 22.31
C GLU A 105 -8.22 -2.04 23.05
N ASN A 106 -6.96 -1.81 22.65
CA ASN A 106 -6.07 -0.94 23.42
C ASN A 106 -6.56 0.54 23.41
N PRO A 107 -7.00 1.09 24.57
CA PRO A 107 -7.64 2.40 24.64
C PRO A 107 -6.71 3.58 24.32
N GLU A 108 -5.39 3.43 24.51
CA GLU A 108 -4.42 4.49 24.22
C GLU A 108 -4.25 4.72 22.72
N VAL A 109 -4.35 3.63 21.95
CA VAL A 109 -4.18 3.64 20.50
C VAL A 109 -5.52 3.73 19.76
N ALA A 110 -6.63 3.33 20.37
CA ALA A 110 -8.00 3.48 19.85
C ALA A 110 -8.41 4.96 19.61
N LYS A 111 -7.72 5.93 20.24
CA LYS A 111 -7.98 7.37 20.02
C LYS A 111 -7.81 7.81 18.57
N SER A 112 -6.94 7.14 17.81
CA SER A 112 -6.74 7.40 16.38
C SER A 112 -7.75 6.64 15.48
N ARG A 113 -8.74 5.97 16.08
CA ARG A 113 -9.88 5.33 15.41
C ARG A 113 -9.45 4.36 14.30
N ASN A 114 -9.93 4.57 13.07
CA ASN A 114 -9.67 3.72 11.91
C ASN A 114 -8.20 3.71 11.49
N VAL A 115 -7.47 4.81 11.69
CA VAL A 115 -6.03 4.91 11.37
C VAL A 115 -5.23 3.85 12.14
N THR A 116 -5.63 3.53 13.37
CA THR A 116 -5.00 2.49 14.17
C THR A 116 -5.13 1.13 13.49
N GLY A 117 -6.33 0.81 12.97
CA GLY A 117 -6.58 -0.38 12.19
C GLY A 117 -5.65 -0.47 10.98
N GLU A 118 -5.57 0.58 10.17
CA GLU A 118 -4.71 0.60 8.98
C GLU A 118 -3.21 0.43 9.29
N LEU A 119 -2.70 1.05 10.36
CA LEU A 119 -1.32 0.89 10.80
C LEU A 119 -1.02 -0.56 11.20
N PHE A 120 -1.91 -1.19 11.96
CA PHE A 120 -1.76 -2.59 12.33
C PHE A 120 -1.95 -3.54 11.15
N GLY A 121 -2.87 -3.25 10.23
CA GLY A 121 -3.06 -3.97 8.97
C GLY A 121 -1.78 -3.95 8.11
N SER A 122 -1.14 -2.78 7.99
CA SER A 122 0.13 -2.61 7.30
C SER A 122 1.25 -3.45 7.94
N ILE A 123 1.40 -3.38 9.28
CA ILE A 123 2.38 -4.21 10.02
C ILE A 123 2.10 -5.70 9.79
N ARG A 124 0.82 -6.11 9.85
CA ARG A 124 0.39 -7.50 9.67
C ARG A 124 0.75 -8.00 8.26
N ALA A 125 0.45 -7.22 7.24
CA ALA A 125 0.70 -7.53 5.84
C ALA A 125 2.19 -7.76 5.57
N ILE A 126 3.03 -6.81 5.99
CA ILE A 126 4.49 -6.88 5.80
C ILE A 126 5.10 -8.04 6.61
N GLY A 127 4.63 -8.24 7.84
CA GLY A 127 5.08 -9.36 8.66
C GLY A 127 4.77 -10.73 8.03
N GLU A 128 3.63 -10.89 7.37
CA GLU A 128 3.34 -12.12 6.61
C GLU A 128 4.19 -12.25 5.35
N ALA A 129 4.43 -11.16 4.62
CA ALA A 129 5.33 -11.19 3.47
C ALA A 129 6.75 -11.67 3.85
N ILE A 130 7.27 -11.21 4.99
CA ILE A 130 8.56 -11.67 5.53
C ILE A 130 8.52 -13.15 5.90
N LYS A 131 7.47 -13.61 6.58
CA LYS A 131 7.31 -15.04 6.93
C LYS A 131 7.25 -15.94 5.69
N LEU A 132 6.58 -15.47 4.64
CA LEU A 132 6.50 -16.13 3.34
C LEU A 132 7.79 -15.98 2.51
N LYS A 133 8.84 -15.35 3.08
CA LYS A 133 10.16 -15.14 2.47
C LYS A 133 10.08 -14.40 1.12
N LYS A 134 9.11 -13.51 0.97
CA LYS A 134 9.01 -12.62 -0.20
C LYS A 134 10.10 -11.55 -0.13
N LYS A 135 10.60 -11.12 -1.28
CA LYS A 135 11.64 -10.10 -1.37
C LYS A 135 11.07 -8.69 -1.40
N LYS A 136 9.82 -8.54 -1.83
CA LYS A 136 9.17 -7.24 -1.98
C LYS A 136 7.67 -7.31 -1.70
N ILE A 137 7.17 -6.30 -1.01
CA ILE A 137 5.76 -6.06 -0.77
C ILE A 137 5.34 -4.67 -1.25
N THR A 138 4.22 -4.60 -1.97
CA THR A 138 3.54 -3.33 -2.30
C THR A 138 2.26 -3.21 -1.50
N VAL A 139 2.19 -2.22 -0.60
CA VAL A 139 1.05 -1.98 0.30
C VAL A 139 0.18 -0.85 -0.24
N PHE A 140 -1.06 -1.17 -0.59
CA PHE A 140 -2.12 -0.26 -1.02
C PHE A 140 -2.98 0.14 0.18
N TYR A 141 -3.17 1.44 0.39
CA TYR A 141 -3.90 2.02 1.53
C TYR A 141 -4.58 3.34 1.13
N ASP A 142 -5.54 3.81 1.91
CA ASP A 142 -6.30 5.03 1.61
C ASP A 142 -5.86 6.26 2.45
N TYR A 143 -5.26 6.06 3.63
CA TYR A 143 -4.78 7.15 4.47
C TYR A 143 -3.30 7.52 4.26
N GLN A 144 -3.05 8.77 3.85
CA GLN A 144 -1.70 9.31 3.60
C GLN A 144 -0.69 9.07 4.74
N GLY A 145 -1.14 9.06 6.01
CA GLY A 145 -0.24 8.90 7.16
C GLY A 145 0.55 7.58 7.15
N ILE A 146 0.01 6.53 6.52
CA ILE A 146 0.65 5.19 6.45
C ILE A 146 2.04 5.26 5.80
N SER A 147 2.17 5.91 4.64
CA SER A 147 3.48 6.13 4.02
C SER A 147 4.27 7.23 4.72
N SER A 148 3.63 8.35 5.05
CA SER A 148 4.37 9.52 5.55
C SER A 148 5.05 9.28 6.90
N TRP A 149 4.48 8.46 7.79
CA TRP A 149 5.20 8.03 9.00
C TRP A 149 6.25 6.96 8.71
N ALA A 150 5.96 5.99 7.83
CA ALA A 150 6.91 4.96 7.44
C ALA A 150 8.18 5.53 6.79
N ASN A 151 8.03 6.58 5.98
CA ASN A 151 9.13 7.25 5.26
C ASN A 151 9.80 8.34 6.11
N GLY A 152 9.25 8.65 7.29
CA GLY A 152 9.79 9.69 8.17
C GLY A 152 9.50 11.12 7.72
N GLU A 153 8.57 11.31 6.78
CA GLU A 153 8.12 12.63 6.31
C GLU A 153 7.30 13.37 7.37
N TRP A 154 6.52 12.62 8.16
CA TRP A 154 5.69 13.16 9.24
C TRP A 154 6.30 12.90 10.61
N LYS A 155 6.21 13.90 11.49
CA LYS A 155 6.61 13.74 12.89
C LYS A 155 5.71 12.72 13.58
N CYS A 156 6.33 11.77 14.26
CA CYS A 156 5.65 10.76 15.07
C CYS A 156 5.59 11.27 16.52
N ASN A 157 4.42 11.76 16.95
CA ASN A 157 4.23 12.34 18.29
C ASN A 157 3.54 11.38 19.27
N LEU A 158 2.98 10.28 18.77
CA LEU A 158 2.25 9.28 19.56
C LEU A 158 3.06 7.98 19.64
N PRO A 159 3.02 7.25 20.78
CA PRO A 159 3.66 5.93 20.90
C PRO A 159 3.30 4.97 19.75
N LEU A 160 2.02 4.99 19.32
CA LEU A 160 1.54 4.22 18.16
C LEU A 160 2.33 4.53 16.87
N THR A 161 2.43 5.81 16.51
CA THR A 161 3.11 6.25 15.28
C THR A 161 4.62 6.03 15.33
N ILE A 162 5.22 6.18 16.52
CA ILE A 162 6.65 5.90 16.74
C ILE A 162 6.93 4.41 16.57
N GLY A 163 6.14 3.56 17.25
CA GLY A 163 6.28 2.11 17.14
C GLY A 163 6.03 1.60 15.73
N TYR A 164 5.06 2.17 15.00
CA TYR A 164 4.84 1.86 13.59
C TYR A 164 6.07 2.19 12.74
N ARG A 165 6.58 3.44 12.79
CA ARG A 165 7.77 3.85 12.04
C ARG A 165 8.96 2.93 12.31
N ASP A 166 9.24 2.67 13.58
CA ASP A 166 10.40 1.88 13.99
C ASP A 166 10.28 0.43 13.50
N LYS A 167 9.08 -0.14 13.57
CA LYS A 167 8.82 -1.49 13.07
C LYS A 167 8.96 -1.59 11.54
N ILE A 168 8.44 -0.61 10.80
CA ILE A 168 8.62 -0.56 9.34
C ILE A 168 10.10 -0.39 8.98
N LYS A 169 10.84 0.44 9.72
CA LYS A 169 12.28 0.61 9.53
C LYS A 169 13.04 -0.70 9.74
N ASP A 170 12.65 -1.52 10.71
CA ASP A 170 13.23 -2.84 10.90
C ASP A 170 12.86 -3.80 9.77
N PHE A 171 11.60 -3.84 9.35
CA PHE A 171 11.17 -4.67 8.22
C PHE A 171 11.87 -4.33 6.91
N ARG A 172 12.19 -3.04 6.66
CA ARG A 172 12.97 -2.62 5.48
C ARG A 172 14.36 -3.24 5.38
N LYS A 173 14.89 -3.81 6.47
CA LYS A 173 16.16 -4.54 6.45
C LYS A 173 16.02 -5.94 5.84
N GLU A 174 14.80 -6.48 5.81
CA GLU A 174 14.50 -7.85 5.41
C GLU A 174 13.76 -7.93 4.07
N ILE A 175 12.90 -6.95 3.78
CA ILE A 175 12.04 -6.91 2.59
C ILE A 175 11.98 -5.51 2.00
N GLU A 176 11.91 -5.40 0.66
CA GLU A 176 11.61 -4.14 -0.01
C GLU A 176 10.13 -3.79 0.22
N ILE A 177 9.86 -2.59 0.75
CA ILE A 177 8.51 -2.13 1.08
C ILE A 177 8.18 -0.91 0.26
N LEU A 178 7.14 -1.02 -0.54
CA LEU A 178 6.59 0.07 -1.32
C LEU A 178 5.18 0.41 -0.83
N PHE A 179 4.92 1.70 -0.68
CA PHE A 179 3.62 2.23 -0.28
C PHE A 179 2.93 2.90 -1.46
N VAL A 180 1.68 2.53 -1.71
CA VAL A 180 0.84 3.04 -2.78
C VAL A 180 -0.47 3.54 -2.22
N LYS A 181 -0.75 4.84 -2.41
CA LYS A 181 -2.01 5.41 -1.97
C LYS A 181 -3.09 5.22 -3.02
N VAL A 182 -4.21 4.63 -2.61
CA VAL A 182 -5.44 4.56 -3.39
C VAL A 182 -6.42 5.62 -2.92
N LYS A 183 -7.36 5.97 -3.81
CA LYS A 183 -8.50 6.79 -3.37
C LYS A 183 -9.48 5.89 -2.63
N ALA A 184 -9.91 6.33 -1.45
CA ALA A 184 -11.06 5.75 -0.79
C ALA A 184 -12.26 5.72 -1.75
N HIS A 185 -13.02 4.62 -1.75
CA HIS A 185 -14.17 4.38 -2.64
C HIS A 185 -13.84 4.45 -4.14
N SER A 186 -12.65 4.00 -4.53
CA SER A 186 -12.21 3.94 -5.93
C SER A 186 -12.83 2.80 -6.75
N ASN A 187 -13.75 2.02 -6.17
CA ASN A 187 -14.33 0.82 -6.77
C ASN A 187 -13.26 -0.26 -7.07
N ASP A 188 -12.17 -0.23 -6.29
CA ASP A 188 -11.13 -1.26 -6.32
C ASP A 188 -11.62 -2.46 -5.50
N LYS A 189 -11.85 -3.58 -6.18
CA LYS A 189 -12.35 -4.84 -5.61
C LYS A 189 -11.60 -5.24 -4.33
N TYR A 190 -10.27 -5.10 -4.30
CA TYR A 190 -9.47 -5.57 -3.17
C TYR A 190 -9.43 -4.57 -2.03
N ASN A 191 -9.54 -3.27 -2.33
CA ASN A 191 -9.73 -2.26 -1.31
C ASN A 191 -11.09 -2.43 -0.62
N ASP A 192 -12.16 -2.64 -1.40
CA ASP A 192 -13.50 -2.85 -0.84
C ASP A 192 -13.58 -4.15 -0.03
N LEU A 193 -12.82 -5.18 -0.42
CA LEU A 193 -12.67 -6.40 0.36
C LEU A 193 -11.91 -6.15 1.66
N ALA A 194 -10.84 -5.37 1.66
CA ALA A 194 -10.10 -5.00 2.87
C ALA A 194 -10.99 -4.21 3.85
N ASP A 195 -11.78 -3.23 3.37
CA ASP A 195 -12.79 -2.50 4.17
C ASP A 195 -13.81 -3.46 4.80
N HIS A 196 -14.33 -4.39 3.99
CA HIS A 196 -15.28 -5.40 4.47
C HIS A 196 -14.67 -6.27 5.56
N LEU A 197 -13.44 -6.77 5.37
CA LEU A 197 -12.72 -7.57 6.35
C LEU A 197 -12.48 -6.80 7.67
N ALA A 198 -12.12 -5.52 7.57
CA ALA A 198 -11.94 -4.66 8.73
C ALA A 198 -13.24 -4.50 9.53
N LYS A 199 -14.37 -4.29 8.86
CA LYS A 199 -15.70 -4.22 9.50
C LYS A 199 -16.16 -5.55 10.08
N LYS A 200 -15.93 -6.64 9.35
CA LYS A 200 -16.21 -8.02 9.78
C LYS A 200 -15.48 -8.36 11.07
N SER A 201 -14.23 -7.91 11.23
CA SER A 201 -13.45 -8.12 12.46
C SER A 201 -14.12 -7.51 13.72
N LEU A 202 -14.96 -6.50 13.55
CA LEU A 202 -15.67 -5.79 14.62
C LEU A 202 -17.14 -6.21 14.77
N GLY A 203 -17.60 -7.19 13.98
CA GLY A 203 -19.00 -7.57 13.89
C GLY A 203 -19.89 -6.43 13.41
N ILE A 204 -19.35 -5.53 12.58
CA ILE A 204 -20.12 -4.48 11.91
C ILE A 204 -20.60 -5.07 10.59
N GLU A 205 -21.74 -5.75 10.61
CA GLU A 205 -22.40 -6.20 9.39
C GLU A 205 -23.17 -5.04 8.75
N LYS A 206 -23.13 -4.96 7.43
CA LYS A 206 -23.99 -4.09 6.62
C LYS A 206 -25.20 -4.88 6.17
#